data_AF-A0A1F3TBG6-F1
#
_entry.id   AF-A0A1F3TBG6-F1
#
_cell.length_a   1.000
_cell.length_b   1.000
_cell.length_c   1.000
_cell.angle_alpha   90.00
_cell.angle_beta   90.00
_cell.angle_gamma   90.00
#
_symmetry.space_group_name_H-M   'P 1'
#
loop_
_entity.id
_entity.type
_entity.pdbx_description
1 polymer ?
#
loop_
_entity_poly.entity_id
_entity_poly.type
_entity_poly.pdbx_seq_one_letter_code
_entity_poly.pdbx_strand_id
1 'polypeptide(L)'
;MILKMFNTIPQILKNYYSKQLLMYGGYLFFGALFYLVLISIISFFHFMLGHKISEIQEWILGYGWQLIILSKLMAFFCIFQIIGLDAYYKDLFKYVTEKKIQKLDRNILILIFFTVIFFIIVGQLVIIPHHQFQLIRFALALVGIIVFYATDLVLLVALQIVYPLDKRALAFRLLVFPILFLLSAKLTYTFAENINFFVWGQFFAVMYLLNIDRNNYLSVLLYIVITSAVFVFCGGDPVWGNLFSILKFAKPITGVSIVLWLAIFIMYMNFKRSKMLLKIRRKIHLLST
;
A
#
# COMPACT_ATOMS: atom_id res chain seq x y z
N MET A 1 14.21 -28.38 -24.32
CA MET A 1 13.22 -27.47 -23.70
C MET A 1 13.86 -26.54 -22.66
N ILE A 2 14.72 -27.05 -21.76
CA ILE A 2 15.43 -26.26 -20.74
C ILE A 2 16.38 -25.19 -21.34
N LEU A 3 17.11 -25.52 -22.41
CA LEU A 3 18.02 -24.57 -23.11
C LEU A 3 17.29 -23.41 -23.82
N LYS A 4 16.03 -23.58 -24.24
CA LYS A 4 15.22 -22.46 -24.80
C LYS A 4 14.77 -21.50 -23.70
N MET A 5 14.56 -21.99 -22.47
CA MET A 5 14.22 -21.16 -21.31
C MET A 5 15.35 -20.19 -20.94
N PHE A 6 16.61 -20.61 -21.07
CA PHE A 6 17.77 -19.75 -20.79
C PHE A 6 17.96 -18.64 -21.84
N ASN A 7 17.67 -18.89 -23.12
CA ASN A 7 17.75 -17.86 -24.16
C ASN A 7 16.62 -16.80 -24.10
N THR A 8 15.54 -17.06 -23.37
CA THR A 8 14.47 -16.08 -23.13
C THR A 8 14.73 -15.12 -21.97
N ILE A 9 15.62 -15.46 -21.03
CA ILE A 9 15.95 -14.60 -19.87
C ILE A 9 16.50 -13.22 -20.31
N PRO A 10 17.42 -13.13 -21.30
CA PRO A 10 17.89 -11.85 -21.80
C PRO A 10 16.80 -11.00 -22.49
N GLN A 11 15.80 -11.63 -23.11
CA GLN A 11 14.68 -10.93 -23.76
C GLN A 11 13.65 -10.41 -22.76
N ILE A 12 13.35 -11.17 -21.70
CA ILE A 12 12.47 -10.72 -20.60
C ILE A 12 13.09 -9.49 -19.91
N LEU A 13 14.42 -9.47 -19.75
CA LEU A 13 15.15 -8.34 -19.18
C LEU A 13 15.20 -7.09 -20.09
N LYS A 14 14.74 -7.13 -21.34
CA LYS A 14 14.63 -5.93 -22.18
C LYS A 14 13.34 -5.14 -21.93
N ASN A 15 12.27 -5.77 -21.43
CA ASN A 15 10.99 -5.09 -21.21
C ASN A 15 10.96 -4.37 -19.85
N TYR A 16 10.64 -3.08 -19.85
CA TYR A 16 10.49 -2.27 -18.63
C TYR A 16 9.44 -2.82 -17.67
N TYR A 17 8.34 -3.40 -18.17
CA TYR A 17 7.33 -4.02 -17.31
C TYR A 17 7.92 -5.21 -16.54
N SER A 18 8.64 -6.08 -17.23
CA SER A 18 9.30 -7.24 -16.62
C SER A 18 10.37 -6.82 -15.61
N LYS A 19 11.10 -5.73 -15.86
CA LYS A 19 12.04 -5.16 -14.86
C LYS A 19 11.31 -4.67 -13.62
N GLN A 20 10.22 -3.91 -13.76
CA GLN A 20 9.43 -3.47 -12.60
C GLN A 20 8.88 -4.68 -11.82
N LEU A 21 8.38 -5.70 -12.52
CA LEU A 21 7.85 -6.92 -11.90
C LEU A 21 8.95 -7.67 -11.14
N LEU A 22 10.14 -7.82 -11.73
CA LEU A 22 11.28 -8.47 -11.10
C LEU A 22 11.72 -7.71 -9.85
N MET A 23 11.86 -6.39 -9.92
CA MET A 23 12.33 -5.58 -8.79
C MET A 23 11.29 -5.52 -7.67
N TYR A 24 10.01 -5.38 -8.01
CA TYR A 24 8.94 -5.41 -7.01
C TYR A 24 8.78 -6.81 -6.39
N GLY A 25 8.85 -7.87 -7.20
CA GLY A 25 8.89 -9.25 -6.71
C GLY A 25 10.10 -9.51 -5.81
N GLY A 26 11.27 -8.98 -6.16
CA GLY A 26 12.47 -9.01 -5.34
C GLY A 26 12.28 -8.30 -4.00
N TYR A 27 11.65 -7.12 -4.00
CA TYR A 27 11.30 -6.40 -2.77
C TYR A 27 10.38 -7.22 -1.86
N LEU A 28 9.33 -7.81 -2.42
CA LEU A 28 8.41 -8.68 -1.69
C LEU A 28 9.12 -9.92 -1.12
N PHE A 29 10.00 -10.55 -1.91
CA PHE A 29 10.80 -11.69 -1.50
C PHE A 29 11.79 -11.35 -0.38
N PHE A 30 12.56 -10.27 -0.51
CA PHE A 30 13.47 -9.82 0.55
C PHE A 30 12.70 -9.41 1.81
N GLY A 31 11.52 -8.83 1.67
CA GLY A 31 10.64 -8.53 2.81
C GLY A 31 10.26 -9.79 3.57
N ALA A 32 9.90 -10.86 2.84
CA ALA A 32 9.62 -12.17 3.43
C ALA A 32 10.85 -12.78 4.12
N LEU A 33 12.00 -12.72 3.46
CA LEU A 33 13.26 -13.25 4.00
C LEU A 33 13.67 -12.52 5.29
N PHE A 34 13.65 -11.19 5.30
CA PHE A 34 14.00 -10.41 6.49
C PHE A 34 12.99 -10.62 7.62
N TYR A 35 11.70 -10.70 7.31
CA TYR A 35 10.68 -11.01 8.33
C TYR A 35 10.94 -12.38 8.96
N LEU A 36 11.21 -13.41 8.14
CA LEU A 36 11.56 -14.76 8.61
C LEU A 36 12.80 -14.75 9.51
N VAL A 37 13.88 -14.07 9.11
CA VAL A 37 15.10 -13.96 9.92
C VAL A 37 14.81 -13.29 11.26
N LEU A 38 14.05 -12.19 11.28
CA LEU A 38 13.70 -11.47 12.50
C LEU A 38 12.91 -12.36 13.47
N ILE A 39 11.85 -13.04 13.00
CA ILE A 39 11.06 -13.93 13.87
C ILE A 39 11.88 -15.13 14.34
N SER A 40 12.79 -15.66 13.54
CA SER A 40 13.67 -16.77 13.93
C SER A 40 14.65 -16.36 15.02
N ILE A 41 15.28 -15.19 14.90
CA ILE A 41 16.19 -14.66 15.92
C ILE A 41 15.44 -14.45 17.25
N ILE A 42 14.27 -13.82 17.18
CA ILE A 42 13.44 -13.55 18.37
C ILE A 42 13.01 -14.85 19.04
N SER A 43 12.50 -15.80 18.25
CA SER A 43 12.07 -17.11 18.77
C SER A 43 13.22 -17.86 19.42
N PHE A 44 14.40 -17.87 18.80
CA PHE A 44 15.61 -18.49 19.34
C PHE A 44 15.96 -17.96 20.74
N PHE A 45 16.00 -16.64 20.92
CA PHE A 45 16.29 -16.04 22.22
C PHE A 45 15.21 -16.35 23.26
N HIS A 46 13.93 -16.35 22.88
CA HIS A 46 12.85 -16.69 23.83
C HIS A 46 12.90 -18.17 24.23
N PHE A 47 13.24 -19.07 23.31
CA PHE A 47 13.46 -20.48 23.66
C PHE A 47 14.64 -20.67 24.61
N MET A 48 15.74 -19.92 24.42
CA MET A 48 16.86 -19.95 25.37
C MET A 48 16.48 -19.47 26.77
N LEU A 49 15.51 -18.55 26.87
CA LEU A 49 14.97 -18.08 28.15
C LEU A 49 13.94 -19.04 28.77
N GLY A 50 13.62 -20.14 28.10
CA GLY A 50 12.65 -21.12 28.58
C GLY A 50 11.18 -20.71 28.39
N HIS A 51 10.90 -19.69 27.56
CA HIS A 51 9.53 -19.27 27.27
C HIS A 51 8.77 -20.33 26.46
N LYS A 52 7.46 -20.42 26.71
CA LYS A 52 6.57 -21.32 25.97
C LYS A 52 6.28 -20.79 24.57
N ILE A 53 5.92 -21.67 23.64
CA ILE A 53 5.62 -21.28 22.26
C ILE A 53 4.48 -20.25 22.17
N SER A 54 3.49 -20.32 23.07
CA SER A 54 2.38 -19.36 23.15
C SER A 54 2.86 -17.96 23.52
N GLU A 55 3.78 -17.85 24.49
CA GLU A 55 4.37 -16.58 24.92
C GLU A 55 5.17 -15.94 23.77
N ILE A 56 5.87 -16.76 22.98
CA ILE A 56 6.60 -16.30 21.79
C ILE A 56 5.64 -15.78 20.73
N GLN A 57 4.53 -16.48 20.49
CA GLN A 57 3.51 -16.06 19.52
C GLN A 57 2.85 -14.74 19.94
N GLU A 58 2.48 -14.60 21.21
CA GLU A 58 1.93 -13.36 21.77
C GLU A 58 2.92 -12.20 21.66
N TRP A 59 4.21 -12.46 21.90
CA TRP A 59 5.25 -11.45 21.73
C TRP A 59 5.37 -11.01 20.27
N ILE A 60 5.46 -11.96 19.33
CA ILE A 60 5.56 -11.66 17.89
C ILE A 60 4.34 -10.86 17.42
N LEU A 61 3.13 -11.23 17.85
CA LEU A 61 1.91 -10.49 17.56
C LEU A 61 1.95 -9.09 18.18
N GLY A 62 2.35 -8.99 19.45
CA GLY A 62 2.48 -7.74 20.18
C GLY A 62 3.48 -6.77 19.54
N TYR A 63 4.51 -7.24 18.86
CA TYR A 63 5.49 -6.43 18.13
C TYR A 63 5.33 -6.50 16.60
N GLY A 64 4.16 -6.96 16.12
CA GLY A 64 3.92 -7.25 14.71
C GLY A 64 4.21 -6.07 13.78
N TRP A 65 3.72 -4.87 14.11
CA TRP A 65 3.97 -3.68 13.29
C TRP A 65 5.45 -3.32 13.19
N GLN A 66 6.20 -3.41 14.29
CA GLN A 66 7.63 -3.12 14.29
C GLN A 66 8.39 -4.10 13.40
N LEU A 67 8.08 -5.39 13.48
CA LEU A 67 8.69 -6.43 12.65
C LEU A 67 8.37 -6.26 11.17
N ILE A 68 7.12 -5.90 10.85
CA ILE A 68 6.67 -5.63 9.48
C ILE A 68 7.36 -4.39 8.91
N ILE A 69 7.40 -3.29 9.67
CA ILE A 69 8.08 -2.06 9.25
C ILE A 69 9.57 -2.34 9.00
N LEU A 70 10.24 -2.98 9.97
CA LEU A 70 11.69 -3.24 9.88
C LEU A 70 12.03 -4.12 8.68
N SER A 71 11.30 -5.23 8.48
CA SER A 71 11.50 -6.11 7.32
C SER A 71 11.28 -5.41 5.98
N LYS A 72 10.24 -4.57 5.87
CA LYS A 72 9.98 -3.77 4.66
C LYS A 72 11.07 -2.73 4.41
N LEU A 73 11.53 -2.02 5.44
CA LEU A 73 12.59 -1.02 5.28
C LEU A 73 13.93 -1.66 4.87
N MET A 74 14.27 -2.83 5.44
CA MET A 74 15.45 -3.60 5.02
C MET A 74 15.34 -4.06 3.56
N ALA A 75 14.18 -4.60 3.16
CA ALA A 75 13.94 -5.01 1.78
C ALA A 75 13.96 -3.83 0.80
N PHE A 76 13.36 -2.71 1.19
CA PHE A 76 13.38 -1.47 0.44
C PHE A 76 14.83 -1.02 0.22
N PHE A 77 15.66 -1.00 1.27
CA PHE A 77 17.07 -0.65 1.18
C PHE A 77 17.84 -1.54 0.20
N CYS A 78 17.67 -2.88 0.27
CA CYS A 78 18.32 -3.80 -0.65
C CYS A 78 17.94 -3.54 -2.12
N ILE A 79 16.65 -3.39 -2.42
CA ILE A 79 16.20 -3.12 -3.78
C ILE A 79 16.61 -1.73 -4.25
N PHE A 80 16.56 -0.74 -3.36
CA PHE A 80 16.99 0.62 -3.64
C PHE A 80 18.46 0.66 -4.09
N GLN A 81 19.33 -0.09 -3.41
CA GLN A 81 20.73 -0.27 -3.76
C GLN A 81 20.90 -0.99 -5.12
N ILE A 82 20.12 -2.05 -5.39
CA ILE A 82 20.18 -2.79 -6.66
C ILE A 82 19.77 -1.92 -7.86
N ILE A 83 18.77 -1.04 -7.70
CA ILE A 83 18.35 -0.13 -8.78
C ILE A 83 19.45 0.92 -9.07
N GLY A 84 20.39 1.13 -8.15
CA GLY A 84 21.44 2.16 -8.30
C GLY A 84 20.85 3.57 -8.23
N LEU A 85 19.80 3.77 -7.42
CA LEU A 85 19.12 5.05 -7.27
C LEU A 85 19.99 6.13 -6.62
N ASP A 86 21.15 5.79 -6.06
CA ASP A 86 22.07 6.77 -5.47
C ASP A 86 22.49 7.86 -6.48
N ALA A 87 22.63 7.50 -7.76
CA ALA A 87 22.88 8.45 -8.85
C ALA A 87 21.69 9.38 -9.12
N TYR A 88 20.47 8.95 -8.79
CA TYR A 88 19.22 9.64 -9.08
C TYR A 88 18.53 10.19 -7.83
N TYR A 89 19.08 10.00 -6.62
CA TYR A 89 18.39 10.32 -5.37
C TYR A 89 18.07 11.81 -5.25
N LYS A 90 19.03 12.67 -5.61
CA LYS A 90 18.84 14.13 -5.64
C LYS A 90 17.74 14.49 -6.63
N ASP A 91 17.70 13.85 -7.79
CA ASP A 91 16.68 14.07 -8.81
C ASP A 91 15.32 13.51 -8.39
N LEU A 92 15.26 12.40 -7.66
CA LEU A 92 14.03 11.81 -7.14
C LEU A 92 13.40 12.72 -6.11
N PHE A 93 14.17 13.16 -5.11
CA PHE A 93 13.67 14.05 -4.06
C PHE A 93 13.21 15.38 -4.65
N LYS A 94 14.02 15.97 -5.56
CA LYS A 94 13.68 17.18 -6.29
C LYS A 94 12.43 16.99 -7.18
N TYR A 95 12.33 15.87 -7.88
CA TYR A 95 11.18 15.54 -8.73
C TYR A 95 9.89 15.41 -7.93
N VAL A 96 9.96 14.75 -6.77
CA VAL A 96 8.81 14.57 -5.87
C VAL A 96 8.40 15.90 -5.25
N THR A 97 9.34 16.68 -4.73
CA THR A 97 9.03 17.91 -3.97
C THR A 97 8.69 19.10 -4.86
N GLU A 98 9.49 19.40 -5.89
CA GLU A 98 9.32 20.62 -6.69
C GLU A 98 8.26 20.50 -7.79
N LYS A 99 8.12 19.32 -8.40
CA LYS A 99 7.25 19.16 -9.60
C LYS A 99 5.88 18.56 -9.29
N LYS A 100 5.68 17.97 -8.11
CA LYS A 100 4.57 17.03 -7.85
C LYS A 100 3.84 17.22 -6.52
N ILE A 101 4.25 18.20 -5.70
CA ILE A 101 3.45 18.68 -4.57
C ILE A 101 2.59 19.83 -5.07
N GLN A 102 1.39 19.50 -5.54
CA GLN A 102 0.39 20.49 -5.94
C GLN A 102 -0.52 20.85 -4.77
N LYS A 103 -1.28 21.94 -4.92
CA LYS A 103 -2.32 22.32 -3.95
C LYS A 103 -3.27 21.14 -3.70
N LEU A 104 -3.74 21.04 -2.46
CA LEU A 104 -4.70 20.05 -2.02
C LEU A 104 -5.91 19.98 -2.96
N ASP A 105 -6.11 18.84 -3.59
CA ASP A 105 -7.23 18.63 -4.49
C ASP A 105 -8.50 18.34 -3.67
N ARG A 106 -9.48 19.25 -3.74
CA ARG A 106 -10.80 19.11 -3.10
C ARG A 106 -11.50 17.80 -3.48
N ASN A 107 -11.27 17.27 -4.68
CA ASN A 107 -11.87 16.02 -5.12
C ASN A 107 -11.35 14.81 -4.33
N ILE A 108 -10.09 14.86 -3.88
CA ILE A 108 -9.51 13.82 -3.05
C ILE A 108 -10.09 13.87 -1.64
N LEU A 109 -10.35 15.06 -1.11
CA LEU A 109 -11.08 15.19 0.16
C LEU A 109 -12.50 14.61 0.08
N ILE A 110 -13.22 14.88 -1.02
CA ILE A 110 -14.55 14.29 -1.26
C ILE A 110 -14.45 12.76 -1.31
N LEU A 111 -13.43 12.23 -1.99
CA LEU A 111 -13.20 10.79 -2.11
C LEU A 111 -12.86 10.12 -0.77
N ILE A 112 -12.04 10.78 0.05
CA ILE A 112 -11.73 10.35 1.42
C ILE A 112 -13.00 10.33 2.24
N PHE A 113 -13.76 11.44 2.26
CA PHE A 113 -15.02 11.54 2.98
C PHE A 113 -16.02 10.46 2.56
N PHE A 114 -16.18 10.24 1.26
CA PHE A 114 -16.99 9.16 0.73
C PHE A 114 -16.50 7.78 1.19
N THR A 115 -15.19 7.53 1.13
CA THR A 115 -14.59 6.25 1.56
C THR A 115 -14.89 5.99 3.03
N VAL A 116 -14.71 7.00 3.88
CA VAL A 116 -14.98 6.93 5.32
C VAL A 116 -16.46 6.62 5.55
N ILE A 117 -17.38 7.41 4.99
CA ILE A 117 -18.82 7.20 5.15
C ILE A 117 -19.25 5.83 4.64
N PHE A 118 -18.75 5.41 3.48
CA PHE A 118 -19.08 4.11 2.90
C PHE A 118 -18.77 2.98 3.90
N PHE A 119 -17.58 2.97 4.48
CA PHE A 119 -17.20 1.93 5.45
C PHE A 119 -17.93 2.05 6.78
N ILE A 120 -18.25 3.26 7.24
CA ILE A 120 -19.09 3.46 8.44
C ILE A 120 -20.48 2.84 8.24
N ILE A 121 -21.12 3.12 7.11
CA ILE A 121 -22.48 2.63 6.81
C ILE A 121 -22.47 1.11 6.62
N VAL A 122 -21.56 0.59 5.80
CA VAL A 122 -21.53 -0.84 5.47
C VAL A 122 -21.08 -1.67 6.66
N GLY A 123 -20.05 -1.23 7.37
CA GLY A 123 -19.46 -1.98 8.48
C GLY A 123 -20.26 -1.87 9.79
N GLN A 124 -21.21 -0.94 9.89
CA GLN A 124 -22.02 -0.69 11.08
C GLN A 124 -21.17 -0.54 12.35
N LEU A 125 -20.60 0.65 12.54
CA LEU A 125 -19.70 0.90 13.66
C LEU A 125 -20.38 0.72 15.02
N VAL A 126 -19.73 -0.03 15.90
CA VAL A 126 -20.14 -0.23 17.29
C VAL A 126 -18.94 0.03 18.20
N ILE A 127 -19.22 0.65 19.35
CA ILE A 127 -18.22 0.89 20.40
C ILE A 127 -17.86 -0.44 21.06
N ILE A 128 -16.58 -0.70 21.25
CA ILE A 128 -16.12 -1.91 21.95
C ILE A 128 -16.36 -1.71 23.46
N PRO A 129 -17.20 -2.52 24.12
CA PRO A 129 -17.44 -2.39 25.55
C PRO A 129 -16.17 -2.74 26.33
N HIS A 130 -15.92 -2.01 27.42
CA HIS A 130 -14.78 -2.21 28.34
C HIS A 130 -13.39 -2.10 27.68
N HIS A 131 -13.27 -1.43 26.54
CA HIS A 131 -11.98 -1.24 25.88
C HIS A 131 -11.08 -0.26 26.66
N GLN A 132 -9.88 -0.71 27.02
CA GLN A 132 -8.84 0.16 27.56
C GLN A 132 -8.01 0.72 26.41
N PHE A 133 -8.27 1.99 26.08
CA PHE A 133 -7.56 2.66 24.98
C PHE A 133 -6.07 2.81 25.29
N GLN A 134 -5.22 2.24 24.44
CA GLN A 134 -3.76 2.33 24.56
C GLN A 134 -3.19 3.27 23.49
N LEU A 135 -2.97 4.54 23.84
CA LEU A 135 -2.52 5.59 22.91
C LEU A 135 -1.24 5.21 22.13
N ILE A 136 -0.26 4.60 22.79
CA ILE A 136 1.01 4.21 22.17
C ILE A 136 0.78 3.15 21.09
N ARG A 137 -0.04 2.13 21.38
CA ARG A 137 -0.40 1.09 20.41
C ARG A 137 -1.20 1.68 19.26
N PHE A 138 -2.17 2.54 19.55
CA PHE A 138 -2.93 3.24 18.53
C PHE A 138 -2.01 4.04 17.56
N ALA A 139 -1.08 4.83 18.10
CA ALA A 139 -0.13 5.59 17.29
C ALA A 139 0.79 4.69 16.46
N LEU A 140 1.25 3.59 17.05
CA LEU A 140 2.11 2.62 16.38
C LEU A 140 1.37 1.89 15.25
N ALA A 141 0.09 1.55 15.43
CA ALA A 141 -0.76 1.00 14.39
C ALA A 141 -0.92 1.98 13.22
N LEU A 142 -1.19 3.25 13.53
CA LEU A 142 -1.32 4.29 12.51
C LEU A 142 -0.03 4.44 11.68
N VAL A 143 1.12 4.56 12.36
CA VAL A 143 2.43 4.62 11.69
C VAL A 143 2.70 3.34 10.90
N GLY A 144 2.38 2.18 11.49
CA GLY A 144 2.45 0.86 10.88
C GLY A 144 1.78 0.80 9.52
N ILE A 145 0.48 1.10 9.48
CA ILE A 145 -0.31 1.06 8.23
C ILE A 145 0.20 2.09 7.21
N ILE A 146 0.54 3.30 7.65
CA ILE A 146 1.07 4.34 6.75
C ILE A 146 2.36 3.86 6.10
N VAL A 147 3.33 3.38 6.88
CA VAL A 147 4.63 2.89 6.37
C VAL A 147 4.43 1.64 5.51
N PHE A 148 3.51 0.76 5.89
CA PHE A 148 3.17 -0.46 5.15
C PHE A 148 2.74 -0.19 3.71
N TYR A 149 1.93 0.84 3.47
CA TYR A 149 1.54 1.24 2.12
C TYR A 149 2.54 2.21 1.46
N ALA A 150 3.13 3.13 2.24
CA ALA A 150 4.00 4.17 1.70
C ALA A 150 5.32 3.60 1.17
N THR A 151 5.91 2.60 1.82
CA THR A 151 7.15 1.96 1.35
C THR A 151 6.98 1.32 -0.04
N ASP A 152 5.90 0.57 -0.24
CA ASP A 152 5.53 0.03 -1.55
C ASP A 152 5.28 1.14 -2.57
N LEU A 153 4.53 2.19 -2.21
CA LEU A 153 4.27 3.31 -3.10
C LEU A 153 5.56 4.01 -3.54
N VAL A 154 6.46 4.31 -2.61
CA VAL A 154 7.75 4.98 -2.89
C VAL A 154 8.59 4.12 -3.83
N LEU A 155 8.67 2.81 -3.59
CA LEU A 155 9.39 1.90 -4.47
C LEU A 155 8.78 1.89 -5.88
N LEU A 156 7.46 1.82 -6.00
CA LEU A 156 6.78 1.80 -7.29
C LEU A 156 6.90 3.11 -8.05
N VAL A 157 6.94 4.25 -7.35
CA VAL A 157 7.27 5.56 -7.93
C VAL A 157 8.70 5.58 -8.44
N ALA A 158 9.67 5.10 -7.65
CA ALA A 158 11.06 5.02 -8.06
C ALA A 158 11.21 4.14 -9.32
N LEU A 159 10.59 2.96 -9.32
CA LEU A 159 10.57 2.06 -10.47
C LEU A 159 9.90 2.67 -11.71
N GLN A 160 8.88 3.51 -11.54
CA GLN A 160 8.24 4.23 -12.65
C GLN A 160 9.15 5.30 -13.26
N ILE A 161 10.03 5.91 -12.46
CA ILE A 161 10.99 6.91 -12.92
C ILE A 161 12.13 6.22 -13.68
N VAL A 162 12.67 5.12 -13.16
CA VAL A 162 13.78 4.38 -13.80
C VAL A 162 13.32 3.56 -15.01
N TYR A 163 12.16 2.91 -14.93
CA TYR A 163 11.61 2.03 -15.97
C TYR A 163 10.22 2.51 -16.40
N PRO A 164 10.10 3.58 -17.18
CA PRO A 164 8.82 4.20 -17.49
C PRO A 164 7.93 3.29 -18.35
N LEU A 165 6.74 2.97 -17.83
CA LEU A 165 5.75 2.15 -18.53
C LEU A 165 4.84 2.96 -19.46
N ASP A 166 4.42 2.33 -20.56
CA ASP A 166 3.38 2.82 -21.44
C ASP A 166 1.98 2.67 -20.81
N LYS A 167 0.94 3.23 -21.45
CA LYS A 167 -0.43 3.23 -20.89
C LYS A 167 -0.98 1.81 -20.70
N ARG A 168 -0.65 0.86 -21.60
CA ARG A 168 -1.16 -0.51 -21.51
C ARG A 168 -0.48 -1.26 -20.37
N ALA A 169 0.85 -1.18 -20.26
CA ALA A 169 1.55 -1.81 -19.14
C ALA A 169 1.17 -1.21 -17.78
N LEU A 170 0.84 0.09 -17.71
CA LEU A 170 0.32 0.71 -16.49
C LEU A 170 -1.03 0.14 -16.05
N ALA A 171 -1.92 -0.16 -17.00
CA ALA A 171 -3.20 -0.81 -16.70
C ALA A 171 -2.98 -2.23 -16.16
N PHE A 172 -2.06 -2.99 -16.76
CA PHE A 172 -1.67 -4.31 -16.24
C PHE A 172 -1.03 -4.21 -14.86
N ARG A 173 -0.16 -3.23 -14.62
CA ARG A 173 0.45 -2.98 -13.31
C ARG A 173 -0.62 -2.78 -12.22
N LEU A 174 -1.67 -2.01 -12.53
CA LEU A 174 -2.76 -1.73 -11.59
C LEU A 174 -3.51 -3.00 -11.14
N LEU A 175 -3.56 -4.03 -11.98
CA LEU A 175 -4.21 -5.30 -11.63
C LEU A 175 -3.24 -6.26 -10.93
N VAL A 176 -2.05 -6.44 -11.50
CA VAL A 176 -1.10 -7.47 -11.07
C VAL A 176 -0.45 -7.12 -9.73
N PHE A 177 -0.04 -5.87 -9.54
CA PHE A 177 0.78 -5.50 -8.38
C PHE A 177 -0.02 -5.56 -7.07
N PRO A 178 -1.29 -5.11 -7.01
CA PRO A 178 -2.09 -5.32 -5.81
C PRO A 178 -2.35 -6.77 -5.46
N ILE A 179 -2.49 -7.65 -6.45
CA ILE A 179 -2.62 -9.09 -6.21
C ILE A 179 -1.34 -9.65 -5.60
N LEU A 180 -0.17 -9.31 -6.18
CA LEU A 180 1.13 -9.73 -5.64
C LEU A 180 1.35 -9.20 -4.22
N PHE A 181 1.00 -7.95 -3.96
CA PHE A 181 1.05 -7.33 -2.64
C PHE A 181 0.22 -8.14 -1.62
N LEU A 182 -1.05 -8.42 -1.93
CA LEU A 182 -1.92 -9.17 -1.03
C LEU A 182 -1.38 -10.58 -0.77
N LEU A 183 -1.02 -11.30 -1.83
CA LEU A 183 -0.51 -12.67 -1.72
C LEU A 183 0.78 -12.71 -0.89
N SER A 184 1.73 -11.82 -1.18
CA SER A 184 2.97 -11.73 -0.43
C SER A 184 2.74 -11.37 1.02
N ALA A 185 1.88 -10.38 1.30
CA ALA A 185 1.58 -9.96 2.66
C ALA A 185 0.96 -11.11 3.47
N LYS A 186 0.01 -11.84 2.87
CA LYS A 186 -0.64 -12.99 3.51
C LYS A 186 0.29 -14.18 3.73
N LEU A 187 1.22 -14.43 2.81
CA LEU A 187 2.21 -15.50 2.94
C LEU A 187 3.32 -15.16 3.94
N THR A 188 3.69 -13.88 4.03
CA THR A 188 4.80 -13.44 4.87
C THR A 188 4.37 -13.22 6.32
N TYR A 189 3.29 -12.50 6.53
CA TYR A 189 2.89 -12.03 7.86
C TYR A 189 1.84 -12.96 8.44
N THR A 190 2.23 -14.19 8.74
CA THR A 190 1.32 -15.27 9.18
C THR A 190 0.60 -14.98 10.49
N PHE A 191 1.15 -14.08 11.32
CA PHE A 191 0.54 -13.64 12.58
C PHE A 191 -0.42 -12.45 12.40
N ALA A 192 -0.51 -11.86 11.20
CA ALA A 192 -1.44 -10.77 10.91
C ALA A 192 -2.77 -11.34 10.43
N GLU A 193 -3.75 -11.42 11.33
CA GLU A 193 -5.01 -12.13 11.10
C GLU A 193 -5.95 -11.43 10.10
N ASN A 194 -5.77 -10.11 9.88
CA ASN A 194 -6.71 -9.29 9.12
C ASN A 194 -6.17 -8.84 7.75
N ILE A 195 -5.15 -9.52 7.21
CA ILE A 195 -4.72 -9.32 5.82
C ILE A 195 -5.72 -9.97 4.87
N ASN A 196 -6.68 -9.17 4.42
CA ASN A 196 -7.83 -9.62 3.65
C ASN A 196 -8.06 -8.79 2.37
N PHE A 197 -9.18 -9.03 1.70
CA PHE A 197 -9.52 -8.35 0.44
C PHE A 197 -9.69 -6.82 0.59
N PHE A 198 -9.94 -6.32 1.80
CA PHE A 198 -9.99 -4.90 2.06
C PHE A 198 -8.59 -4.25 1.97
N VAL A 199 -7.54 -4.89 2.49
CA VAL A 199 -6.14 -4.46 2.33
C VAL A 199 -5.75 -4.36 0.86
N TRP A 200 -6.19 -5.35 0.06
CA TRP A 200 -6.04 -5.31 -1.39
C TRP A 200 -6.76 -4.13 -2.03
N GLY A 201 -8.02 -3.87 -1.64
CA GLY A 201 -8.81 -2.77 -2.17
C GLY A 201 -8.19 -1.40 -1.87
N GLN A 202 -7.67 -1.20 -0.66
CA GLN A 202 -6.95 0.01 -0.27
C GLN A 202 -5.71 0.22 -1.13
N PHE A 203 -4.87 -0.80 -1.27
CA PHE A 203 -3.67 -0.70 -2.08
C PHE A 203 -3.98 -0.49 -3.58
N PHE A 204 -5.04 -1.12 -4.09
CA PHE A 204 -5.54 -0.86 -5.44
C PHE A 204 -5.97 0.60 -5.62
N ALA A 205 -6.72 1.16 -4.68
CA ALA A 205 -7.16 2.56 -4.74
C ALA A 205 -5.98 3.54 -4.72
N VAL A 206 -4.99 3.29 -3.87
CA VAL A 206 -3.73 4.03 -3.82
C VAL A 206 -3.00 3.99 -5.17
N MET A 207 -2.84 2.80 -5.75
CA MET A 207 -2.22 2.60 -7.06
C MET A 207 -3.01 3.27 -8.20
N TYR A 208 -4.34 3.25 -8.13
CA TYR A 208 -5.20 3.89 -9.09
C TYR A 208 -5.05 5.41 -9.04
N LEU A 209 -5.07 6.01 -7.84
CA LEU A 209 -4.83 7.44 -7.66
C LEU A 209 -3.46 7.84 -8.20
N LEU A 210 -2.42 7.05 -7.89
CA LEU A 210 -1.06 7.27 -8.39
C LEU A 210 -1.00 7.30 -9.93
N ASN A 211 -1.76 6.42 -10.60
CA ASN A 211 -1.75 6.29 -12.06
C ASN A 211 -2.60 7.35 -12.78
N ILE A 212 -3.71 7.79 -12.18
CA ILE A 212 -4.60 8.80 -12.75
C ILE A 212 -4.06 10.21 -12.51
N ASP A 213 -3.67 10.50 -11.29
CA ASP A 213 -3.22 11.82 -10.87
C ASP A 213 -1.70 11.83 -10.75
N ARG A 214 -1.03 11.46 -11.87
CA ARG A 214 0.43 11.28 -12.00
C ARG A 214 1.29 12.46 -11.52
N ASN A 215 0.65 13.53 -11.08
CA ASN A 215 1.23 14.80 -10.68
C ASN A 215 0.98 15.19 -9.21
N ASN A 216 0.22 14.42 -8.42
CA ASN A 216 -0.13 14.81 -7.06
C ASN A 216 0.12 13.71 -6.02
N TYR A 217 1.39 13.51 -5.68
CA TYR A 217 1.79 12.53 -4.65
C TYR A 217 1.27 12.91 -3.26
N LEU A 218 1.13 14.20 -2.98
CA LEU A 218 0.56 14.69 -1.72
C LEU A 218 -0.88 14.19 -1.53
N SER A 219 -1.70 14.20 -2.60
CA SER A 219 -3.05 13.67 -2.55
C SER A 219 -3.11 12.17 -2.24
N VAL A 220 -2.19 11.38 -2.80
CA VAL A 220 -2.12 9.95 -2.50
C VAL A 220 -1.66 9.70 -1.06
N LEU A 221 -0.67 10.47 -0.59
CA LEU A 221 -0.21 10.39 0.79
C LEU A 221 -1.32 10.77 1.79
N LEU A 222 -2.04 11.86 1.52
CA LEU A 222 -3.18 12.29 2.34
C LEU A 222 -4.29 11.25 2.36
N TYR A 223 -4.57 10.62 1.21
CA TYR A 223 -5.50 9.51 1.15
C TYR A 223 -5.06 8.39 2.09
N ILE A 224 -3.80 7.92 1.99
CA ILE A 224 -3.26 6.87 2.86
C ILE A 224 -3.37 7.27 4.34
N VAL A 225 -2.92 8.47 4.72
CA VAL A 225 -2.88 8.90 6.13
C VAL A 225 -4.28 8.95 6.73
N ILE A 226 -5.23 9.59 6.04
CA ILE A 226 -6.58 9.78 6.59
C ILE A 226 -7.35 8.47 6.61
N THR A 227 -7.28 7.67 5.54
CA THR A 227 -7.99 6.38 5.54
C THR A 227 -7.38 5.42 6.55
N SER A 228 -6.05 5.38 6.69
CA SER A 228 -5.37 4.58 7.72
C SER A 228 -5.83 4.98 9.13
N ALA A 229 -5.89 6.28 9.44
CA ALA A 229 -6.38 6.76 10.73
C ALA A 229 -7.80 6.25 11.02
N VAL A 230 -8.71 6.40 10.05
CA VAL A 230 -10.09 5.91 10.20
C VAL A 230 -10.11 4.39 10.40
N PHE A 231 -9.28 3.63 9.69
CA PHE A 231 -9.26 2.18 9.86
C PHE A 231 -8.71 1.73 11.21
N VAL A 232 -7.64 2.36 11.72
CA VAL A 232 -7.17 2.06 13.09
C VAL A 232 -8.26 2.38 14.11
N PHE A 233 -8.95 3.53 13.96
CA PHE A 233 -10.07 3.88 14.83
C PHE A 233 -11.24 2.87 14.78
N CYS A 234 -11.48 2.27 13.62
CA CYS A 234 -12.60 1.37 13.35
C CYS A 234 -12.28 -0.13 13.46
N GLY A 235 -11.09 -0.50 13.95
CA GLY A 235 -10.69 -1.90 14.11
C GLY A 235 -10.38 -2.62 12.79
N GLY A 236 -10.00 -1.85 11.76
CA GLY A 236 -9.55 -2.34 10.47
C GLY A 236 -8.03 -2.48 10.35
N ASP A 237 -7.32 -2.62 11.47
CA ASP A 237 -5.87 -2.84 11.48
C ASP A 237 -5.55 -4.24 10.90
N PRO A 238 -4.71 -4.35 9.85
CA PRO A 238 -4.36 -5.65 9.26
C PRO A 238 -3.63 -6.63 10.19
N VAL A 239 -2.92 -6.13 11.19
CA VAL A 239 -2.05 -6.89 12.09
C VAL A 239 -2.78 -7.18 13.41
N TRP A 240 -3.31 -6.14 14.05
CA TRP A 240 -3.94 -6.24 15.37
C TRP A 240 -5.47 -6.26 15.33
N GLY A 241 -6.09 -6.06 14.17
CA GLY A 241 -7.55 -6.02 14.05
C GLY A 241 -8.17 -4.93 14.91
N ASN A 242 -8.98 -5.36 15.87
CA ASN A 242 -9.70 -4.49 16.80
C ASN A 242 -9.10 -4.47 18.21
N LEU A 243 -7.94 -5.10 18.44
CA LEU A 243 -7.33 -5.20 19.78
C LEU A 243 -7.03 -3.83 20.41
N PHE A 244 -6.71 -2.83 19.60
CA PHE A 244 -6.34 -1.48 20.05
C PHE A 244 -7.23 -0.38 19.45
N SER A 245 -8.43 -0.73 18.97
CA SER A 245 -9.37 0.22 18.39
C SER A 245 -10.50 0.57 19.35
N ILE A 246 -11.01 1.80 19.25
CA ILE A 246 -12.14 2.26 20.06
C ILE A 246 -13.46 1.68 19.51
N LEU A 247 -13.54 1.60 18.18
CA LEU A 247 -14.70 1.11 17.45
C LEU A 247 -14.34 -0.18 16.73
N LYS A 248 -15.35 -0.99 16.44
CA LYS A 248 -15.25 -2.13 15.52
C LYS A 248 -16.40 -2.11 14.52
N PHE A 249 -16.17 -2.71 13.36
CA PHE A 249 -17.24 -3.03 12.44
C PHE A 249 -18.04 -4.22 12.99
N ALA A 250 -19.34 -4.02 13.26
CA ALA A 250 -20.22 -5.11 13.67
C ALA A 250 -20.52 -6.07 12.52
N LYS A 251 -20.51 -5.57 11.28
CA LYS A 251 -20.65 -6.39 10.08
C LYS A 251 -19.29 -6.53 9.38
N PRO A 252 -18.90 -7.76 8.98
CA PRO A 252 -17.67 -7.95 8.24
C PRO A 252 -17.76 -7.25 6.88
N ILE A 253 -16.70 -6.53 6.52
CA ILE A 253 -16.59 -5.89 5.21
C ILE A 253 -16.29 -6.98 4.18
N THR A 254 -17.30 -7.35 3.41
CA THR A 254 -17.18 -8.41 2.41
C THR A 254 -16.44 -7.97 1.15
N GLY A 255 -15.92 -8.92 0.37
CA GLY A 255 -15.30 -8.63 -0.93
C GLY A 255 -16.24 -7.89 -1.89
N VAL A 256 -17.54 -8.20 -1.85
CA VAL A 256 -18.56 -7.50 -2.66
C VAL A 256 -18.63 -6.02 -2.31
N SER A 257 -18.60 -5.69 -1.01
CA SER A 257 -18.59 -4.30 -0.54
C SER A 257 -17.36 -3.55 -1.04
N ILE A 258 -16.19 -4.19 -1.08
CA ILE A 258 -14.96 -3.61 -1.62
C ILE A 258 -15.06 -3.37 -3.12
N VAL A 259 -15.57 -4.32 -3.88
CA VAL A 259 -15.75 -4.17 -5.34
C VAL A 259 -16.72 -3.03 -5.65
N LEU A 260 -17.84 -2.93 -4.91
CA LEU A 260 -18.80 -1.84 -5.07
C LEU A 260 -18.17 -0.48 -4.75
N TRP A 261 -17.44 -0.39 -3.64
CA TRP A 261 -16.72 0.82 -3.26
C TRP A 261 -15.71 1.23 -4.34
N LEU A 262 -14.90 0.29 -4.83
CA LEU A 262 -13.94 0.53 -5.91
C LEU A 262 -14.61 0.96 -7.21
N ALA A 263 -15.75 0.37 -7.57
CA ALA A 263 -16.50 0.76 -8.76
C ALA A 263 -16.94 2.23 -8.68
N ILE A 264 -17.50 2.65 -7.53
CA ILE A 264 -17.91 4.04 -7.30
C ILE A 264 -16.69 4.97 -7.30
N PHE A 265 -15.61 4.56 -6.62
CA PHE A 265 -14.34 5.29 -6.56
C PHE A 265 -13.76 5.56 -7.96
N ILE A 266 -13.65 4.52 -8.78
CA ILE A 266 -13.15 4.57 -10.16
C ILE A 266 -14.05 5.46 -11.02
N MET A 267 -15.37 5.25 -10.96
CA MET A 267 -16.37 5.99 -11.72
C MET A 267 -16.30 7.50 -11.42
N TYR A 268 -16.25 7.87 -10.14
CA TYR A 268 -16.14 9.27 -9.71
C TYR A 268 -14.87 9.93 -10.28
N MET A 269 -13.73 9.28 -10.13
CA MET A 269 -12.45 9.82 -10.61
C MET A 269 -12.40 9.97 -12.13
N ASN A 270 -12.97 9.01 -12.87
CA ASN A 270 -13.04 9.09 -14.33
C ASN A 270 -14.00 10.18 -14.81
N PHE A 271 -15.15 10.35 -14.14
CA PHE A 271 -16.09 11.43 -14.44
C PHE A 271 -15.50 12.82 -14.20
N LYS A 272 -14.76 13.00 -13.10
CA LYS A 272 -14.03 14.25 -12.84
C LYS A 272 -13.02 14.52 -13.96
N ARG A 273 -12.26 13.51 -14.35
CA ARG A 273 -11.23 13.63 -15.39
C ARG A 273 -11.83 14.05 -16.73
N SER A 274 -12.96 13.47 -17.15
CA SER A 274 -13.62 13.84 -18.41
C SER A 274 -14.09 15.30 -18.39
N LYS A 275 -14.69 15.76 -17.28
CA LYS A 275 -15.09 17.17 -17.10
C LYS A 275 -13.91 18.14 -17.18
N MET A 276 -12.77 17.79 -16.58
CA MET A 276 -11.56 18.61 -16.64
C MET A 276 -11.03 18.73 -18.07
N LEU A 277 -10.96 17.62 -18.80
CA LEU A 277 -10.53 17.60 -20.21
C LEU A 277 -11.43 18.43 -21.11
N LEU A 278 -12.76 18.37 -20.90
CA LEU A 278 -13.72 19.19 -21.63
C LEU A 278 -13.54 20.69 -21.39
N LYS A 279 -13.29 21.11 -20.14
CA LYS A 279 -12.99 22.52 -19.82
C LYS A 279 -11.72 23.01 -20.52
N ILE A 280 -10.66 22.20 -20.53
CA ILE A 280 -9.40 22.53 -21.21
C ILE A 280 -9.64 22.67 -22.72
N ARG A 281 -10.35 21.72 -23.34
CA ARG A 281 -10.66 21.77 -24.77
C ARG A 281 -11.46 23.00 -25.16
N ARG A 282 -12.46 23.41 -24.36
CA ARG A 282 -13.22 24.65 -24.58
C ARG A 282 -12.34 25.90 -24.49
N LYS A 283 -11.42 25.95 -23.51
CA LYS A 283 -10.51 27.09 -23.35
C LYS A 283 -9.53 27.23 -24.53
N ILE A 284 -9.00 26.12 -25.03
CA ILE A 284 -8.14 26.11 -26.22
C ILE A 284 -8.92 26.60 -27.45
N HIS A 285 -10.16 26.15 -27.62
CA HIS A 285 -10.98 26.56 -28.76
C HIS A 285 -11.26 28.07 -28.75
N LEU A 286 -11.55 28.66 -27.59
CA LEU A 286 -11.75 30.10 -27.42
C LEU A 286 -10.48 30.94 -27.64
N LEU A 287 -9.29 30.35 -27.51
CA LEU A 287 -8.01 31.03 -27.78
C LEU A 287 -7.59 30.93 -29.26
N SER A 288 -8.21 30.03 -30.03
CA SER A 288 -7.93 29.82 -31.44
C SER A 288 -8.88 30.57 -32.39
N THR A 289 -9.91 31.21 -31.85
CA THR A 289 -10.91 32.03 -32.56
C THR A 289 -10.71 33.50 -32.20
#